data_AF-A0AAN7J0M0-F1
#
_entry.id   AF-A0AAN7J0M0-F1
#
_cell.length_a   1.000
_cell.length_b   1.000
_cell.length_c   1.000
_cell.angle_alpha   90.00
_cell.angle_beta   90.00
_cell.angle_gamma   90.00
#
_symmetry.space_group_name_H-M   'P 1'
#
loop_
_entity.id
_entity.type
_entity.pdbx_description
1 polymer ?
#
loop_
_entity_poly.entity_id
_entity_poly.type
_entity_poly.pdbx_seq_one_letter_code
_entity_poly.pdbx_strand_id
1 'polypeptide(L)'
;MEVLPERWHFLPKHPEKNIKFYKSILIQEQSARVENIMNKRDPSVVLYHKFIITGFISCKSWGHPSTLKLLTNLKGSELYYSYYDYMDAFEKFLFFHNKNYDHSWFLMFDKKFSSTIPSWFPKLWEMFGPIPQIFPEPLQDALRYFSSRFQASTHGSQFPAILHMIVMYRIHWISMWNYTINNNLLDREFLVKWWDSLKIDQIINQVHKDFPPPVQRAIAYNTRSQSSLDSIQIAGKSSKELKDLAQQLFLQSEQLKSEEKNSPTSLEASVSHYLNNLLFQNSQDPYDGYNLDSD
;
A
#
# COMPACT_ATOMS: atom_id res chain seq x y z
N MET A 1 22.86 -29.53 -3.53
CA MET A 1 22.86 -28.39 -2.61
C MET A 1 21.48 -27.75 -2.72
N GLU A 2 20.53 -28.15 -1.89
CA GLU A 2 19.22 -27.47 -1.82
C GLU A 2 19.46 -26.13 -1.13
N VAL A 3 19.60 -25.06 -1.92
CA VAL A 3 20.01 -23.75 -1.39
C VAL A 3 18.89 -23.10 -0.58
N LEU A 4 17.62 -23.46 -0.81
CA LEU A 4 16.45 -22.97 -0.06
C LEU A 4 15.33 -24.04 0.02
N PRO A 5 14.53 -24.05 1.11
CA PRO A 5 13.34 -24.93 1.23
C PRO A 5 12.28 -24.66 0.16
N GLU A 6 11.61 -25.71 -0.34
CA GLU A 6 10.66 -25.68 -1.48
C GLU A 6 9.47 -24.71 -1.33
N ARG A 7 9.18 -24.20 -0.13
CA ARG A 7 7.97 -23.38 0.14
C ARG A 7 8.21 -22.12 0.95
N TRP A 8 9.42 -21.88 1.43
CA TRP A 8 9.73 -20.66 2.14
C TRP A 8 11.19 -20.29 1.97
N HIS A 9 11.40 -19.02 1.73
CA HIS A 9 12.66 -18.53 1.22
C HIS A 9 13.29 -17.62 2.26
N PHE A 10 13.74 -18.22 3.35
CA PHE A 10 14.58 -17.57 4.36
C PHE A 10 15.39 -18.64 5.08
N LEU A 11 16.57 -18.26 5.57
CA LEU A 11 17.39 -19.15 6.39
C LEU A 11 16.82 -19.14 7.81
N PRO A 12 16.26 -20.26 8.30
CA PRO A 12 15.70 -20.30 9.64
C PRO A 12 16.85 -20.30 10.66
N LYS A 13 16.69 -19.54 11.75
CA LYS A 13 17.66 -19.54 12.87
C LYS A 13 17.70 -20.89 13.61
N HIS A 14 16.63 -21.67 13.51
CA HIS A 14 16.47 -23.00 14.09
C HIS A 14 15.58 -23.85 13.16
N PRO A 15 15.82 -25.16 12.96
CA PRO A 15 15.06 -25.98 12.00
C PRO A 15 13.54 -25.96 12.20
N GLU A 16 13.11 -25.80 13.45
CA GLU A 16 11.69 -25.75 13.83
C GLU A 16 11.02 -24.41 13.50
N LYS A 17 11.81 -23.32 13.36
CA LYS A 17 11.34 -21.97 13.03
C LYS A 17 11.13 -21.80 11.53
N ASN A 18 10.36 -22.70 10.95
CA ASN A 18 9.95 -22.68 9.55
C ASN A 18 8.67 -21.85 9.35
N ILE A 19 8.15 -21.81 8.12
CA ILE A 19 6.95 -21.03 7.83
C ILE A 19 5.69 -21.48 8.59
N LYS A 20 5.56 -22.77 8.94
CA LYS A 20 4.43 -23.27 9.73
C LYS A 20 4.50 -22.75 11.16
N PHE A 21 5.69 -22.65 11.74
CA PHE A 21 5.91 -22.04 13.05
C PHE A 21 5.45 -20.59 13.07
N TYR A 22 5.94 -19.77 12.13
CA TYR A 22 5.56 -18.35 12.04
C TYR A 22 4.07 -18.14 11.74
N LYS A 23 3.49 -18.94 10.81
CA LYS A 23 2.04 -18.93 10.56
C LYS A 23 1.25 -19.23 11.83
N SER A 24 1.69 -20.23 12.60
CA SER A 24 0.98 -20.67 13.81
C SER A 24 1.01 -19.62 14.90
N ILE A 25 2.11 -18.86 15.02
CA ILE A 25 2.20 -17.72 15.95
C ILE A 25 1.15 -16.67 15.61
N LEU A 26 1.06 -16.25 14.33
CA LEU A 26 0.10 -15.23 13.90
C LEU A 26 -1.35 -15.63 14.17
N ILE A 27 -1.68 -16.91 13.93
CA ILE A 27 -3.01 -17.46 14.19
C ILE A 27 -3.29 -17.56 15.69
N GLN A 28 -2.33 -18.05 16.48
CA GLN A 28 -2.49 -18.22 17.93
C GLN A 28 -2.74 -16.89 18.64
N GLU A 29 -1.99 -15.87 18.23
CA GLU A 29 -2.08 -14.51 18.77
C GLU A 29 -3.19 -13.68 18.11
N GLN A 30 -4.03 -14.29 17.25
CA GLN A 30 -5.13 -13.65 16.53
C GLN A 30 -4.71 -12.33 15.86
N SER A 31 -3.47 -12.28 15.37
CA SER A 31 -2.85 -11.08 14.82
C SER A 31 -2.94 -11.01 13.30
N ALA A 32 -3.10 -12.17 12.66
CA ALA A 32 -3.48 -12.23 11.25
C ALA A 32 -4.35 -13.46 10.94
N ARG A 33 -5.18 -13.34 9.89
CA ARG A 33 -5.83 -14.47 9.21
C ARG A 33 -5.24 -14.65 7.83
N VAL A 34 -5.17 -15.90 7.39
CA VAL A 34 -4.65 -16.26 6.07
C VAL A 34 -5.69 -17.10 5.35
N GLU A 35 -6.13 -16.63 4.20
CA GLU A 35 -7.09 -17.34 3.35
C GLU A 35 -6.40 -17.76 2.05
N ASN A 36 -6.54 -19.04 1.69
CA ASN A 36 -6.03 -19.54 0.42
C ASN A 36 -7.07 -19.27 -0.65
N ILE A 37 -6.67 -18.57 -1.72
CA ILE A 37 -7.53 -18.38 -2.89
C ILE A 37 -7.13 -19.42 -3.92
N MET A 38 -8.01 -20.42 -4.08
CA MET A 38 -7.75 -21.57 -4.95
C MET A 38 -8.20 -21.29 -6.38
N ASN A 39 -7.54 -21.93 -7.35
CA ASN A 39 -8.00 -21.89 -8.73
C ASN A 39 -9.34 -22.61 -8.85
N LYS A 40 -10.35 -21.93 -9.41
CA LYS A 40 -11.71 -22.48 -9.59
C LYS A 40 -11.74 -23.73 -10.49
N ARG A 41 -10.83 -23.82 -11.45
CA ARG A 41 -10.70 -24.94 -12.39
C ARG A 41 -9.88 -26.10 -11.82
N ASP A 42 -8.90 -25.79 -10.98
CA ASP A 42 -8.06 -26.77 -10.29
C ASP A 42 -7.85 -26.38 -8.81
N PRO A 43 -8.71 -26.87 -7.90
CA PRO A 43 -8.60 -26.56 -6.48
C PRO A 43 -7.34 -27.09 -5.79
N SER A 44 -6.45 -27.80 -6.48
CA SER A 44 -5.13 -28.16 -5.94
C SER A 44 -4.12 -27.01 -6.02
N VAL A 45 -4.40 -26.00 -6.86
CA VAL A 45 -3.53 -24.85 -7.11
C VAL A 45 -4.00 -23.66 -6.27
N VAL A 46 -3.13 -23.19 -5.37
CA VAL A 46 -3.32 -21.91 -4.68
C VAL A 46 -2.88 -20.81 -5.64
N LEU A 47 -3.81 -19.91 -6.00
CA LEU A 47 -3.51 -18.74 -6.83
C LEU A 47 -2.68 -17.71 -6.05
N TYR A 48 -3.23 -17.31 -4.91
CA TYR A 48 -2.61 -16.33 -4.03
C TYR A 48 -3.16 -16.50 -2.61
N HIS A 49 -2.52 -15.86 -1.65
CA HIS A 49 -3.02 -15.81 -0.28
C HIS A 49 -3.54 -14.42 0.05
N LYS A 50 -4.69 -14.36 0.74
CA LYS A 50 -5.09 -13.13 1.44
C LYS A 50 -4.42 -13.13 2.81
N PHE A 51 -3.71 -12.05 3.11
CA PHE A 51 -3.09 -11.81 4.41
C PHE A 51 -3.82 -10.66 5.11
N ILE A 52 -4.67 -11.01 6.07
CA ILE A 52 -5.55 -10.08 6.77
C ILE A 52 -4.96 -9.78 8.15
N ILE A 53 -4.44 -8.58 8.34
CA ILE A 53 -3.91 -8.11 9.63
C ILE A 53 -5.10 -7.76 10.53
N THR A 54 -5.27 -8.52 11.61
CA THR A 54 -6.38 -8.34 12.55
C THR A 54 -6.00 -7.52 13.77
N GLY A 55 -4.72 -7.49 14.12
CA GLY A 55 -4.24 -6.72 15.26
C GLY A 55 -2.76 -6.92 15.54
N PHE A 56 -2.27 -6.21 16.57
CA PHE A 56 -0.90 -6.34 17.06
C PHE A 56 -0.90 -6.52 18.57
N ILE A 57 -0.07 -7.43 19.05
CA ILE A 57 0.25 -7.51 20.47
C ILE A 57 1.32 -6.48 20.77
N SER A 58 1.04 -5.61 21.73
CA SER A 58 2.03 -4.62 22.18
C SER A 58 3.11 -5.32 23.04
N CYS A 59 4.32 -4.77 23.01
CA CYS A 59 5.39 -5.20 23.91
C CYS A 59 4.94 -5.12 25.38
N LYS A 60 4.19 -4.08 25.75
CA LYS A 60 3.64 -3.92 27.12
C LYS A 60 2.70 -5.07 27.51
N SER A 61 1.81 -5.50 26.62
CA SER A 61 0.92 -6.65 26.86
C SER A 61 1.65 -7.99 26.82
N TRP A 62 2.81 -8.06 26.17
CA TRP A 62 3.65 -9.26 26.18
C TRP A 62 4.39 -9.45 27.52
N GLY A 63 4.68 -8.35 28.21
CA GLY A 63 5.58 -8.35 29.37
C GLY A 63 7.04 -8.19 28.93
N HIS A 64 7.94 -9.04 29.43
CA HIS A 64 9.33 -9.02 28.98
C HIS A 64 9.42 -9.63 27.56
N PRO A 65 10.08 -8.98 26.58
CA PRO A 65 10.13 -9.48 25.19
C PRO A 65 10.67 -10.90 25.02
N SER A 66 11.59 -11.31 25.90
CA SER A 66 12.17 -12.65 25.90
C SER A 66 11.32 -13.70 26.62
N THR A 67 10.20 -13.31 27.24
CA THR A 67 9.26 -14.27 27.83
C THR A 67 8.71 -15.18 26.74
N LEU A 68 8.88 -16.48 26.96
CA LEU A 68 8.47 -17.52 26.04
C LEU A 68 7.00 -17.89 26.27
N LYS A 69 6.26 -18.03 25.19
CA LYS A 69 4.92 -18.64 25.18
C LYS A 69 4.98 -20.00 24.47
N LEU A 70 4.18 -20.95 24.94
CA LEU A 70 4.01 -22.25 24.29
C LEU A 70 3.16 -22.09 23.03
N LEU A 71 3.61 -22.64 21.91
CA LEU A 71 2.89 -22.68 20.64
C LEU A 71 1.99 -23.92 20.61
N THR A 72 0.71 -23.76 20.92
CA THR A 72 -0.26 -24.85 21.02
C THR A 72 -0.91 -25.21 19.68
N ASN A 73 -0.90 -24.28 18.72
CA ASN A 73 -1.49 -24.50 17.40
C ASN A 73 -0.73 -25.51 16.53
N LEU A 74 0.52 -25.84 16.85
CA LEU A 74 1.33 -26.82 16.13
C LEU A 74 1.35 -28.13 16.92
N LYS A 75 0.38 -29.01 16.61
CA LYS A 75 0.24 -30.31 17.30
C LYS A 75 1.50 -31.16 17.13
N GLY A 76 1.94 -31.78 18.23
CA GLY A 76 3.04 -32.76 18.23
C GLY A 76 4.43 -32.17 18.44
N SER A 77 4.55 -30.88 18.78
CA SER A 77 5.84 -30.25 19.10
C SER A 77 5.69 -29.24 20.25
N GLU A 78 6.52 -29.34 21.29
CA GLU A 78 6.60 -28.34 22.36
C GLU A 78 7.47 -27.16 21.94
N LEU A 79 6.97 -26.36 20.99
CA LEU A 79 7.68 -25.19 20.52
C LEU A 79 7.34 -23.97 21.35
N TYR A 80 8.36 -23.15 21.60
CA TYR A 80 8.22 -21.89 22.31
C TYR A 80 8.60 -20.73 21.40
N TYR A 81 7.96 -19.58 21.64
CA TYR A 81 8.22 -18.36 20.88
C TYR A 81 8.25 -17.13 21.77
N SER A 82 9.15 -16.21 21.44
CA SER A 82 9.31 -14.91 22.10
C SER A 82 8.56 -13.81 21.35
N TYR A 83 8.57 -12.59 21.90
CA TYR A 83 8.05 -11.42 21.19
C TYR A 83 8.82 -11.14 19.90
N TYR A 84 10.13 -11.42 19.87
CA TYR A 84 10.94 -11.27 18.65
C TYR A 84 10.53 -12.26 17.56
N ASP A 85 10.17 -13.49 17.93
CA ASP A 85 9.63 -14.47 16.99
C ASP A 85 8.27 -14.04 16.45
N TYR A 86 7.44 -13.41 17.30
CA TYR A 86 6.18 -12.81 16.90
C TYR A 86 6.37 -11.66 15.89
N MET A 87 7.34 -10.78 16.11
CA MET A 87 7.71 -9.74 15.16
C MET A 87 8.19 -10.33 13.82
N ASP A 88 9.12 -11.28 13.88
CA ASP A 88 9.64 -11.99 12.71
C ASP A 88 8.50 -12.70 11.95
N ALA A 89 7.44 -13.16 12.63
CA ALA A 89 6.35 -13.92 12.03
C ALA A 89 5.64 -13.16 10.90
N PHE A 90 5.45 -11.85 11.04
CA PHE A 90 4.82 -11.02 10.00
C PHE A 90 5.64 -11.00 8.71
N GLU A 91 6.97 -10.91 8.82
CA GLU A 91 7.89 -10.89 7.68
C GLU A 91 8.09 -12.29 7.10
N LYS A 92 8.44 -13.26 7.94
CA LYS A 92 8.83 -14.61 7.51
C LYS A 92 7.68 -15.36 6.86
N PHE A 93 6.44 -15.06 7.25
CA PHE A 93 5.29 -15.66 6.60
C PHE A 93 5.09 -15.16 5.16
N LEU A 94 5.37 -13.89 4.87
CA LEU A 94 5.25 -13.32 3.52
C LEU A 94 6.36 -13.80 2.57
N PHE A 95 7.42 -14.41 3.09
CA PHE A 95 8.45 -15.12 2.30
C PHE A 95 8.06 -16.55 1.91
N PHE A 96 6.77 -16.91 1.99
CA PHE A 96 6.26 -18.05 1.23
C PHE A 96 6.54 -17.84 -0.25
N HIS A 97 6.88 -18.93 -0.91
CA HIS A 97 6.93 -18.98 -2.37
C HIS A 97 6.32 -20.29 -2.84
N ASN A 98 5.68 -20.27 -4.00
CA ASN A 98 5.20 -21.49 -4.63
C ASN A 98 6.29 -22.09 -5.54
N LYS A 99 6.02 -23.26 -6.11
CA LYS A 99 6.99 -23.97 -6.97
C LYS A 99 7.33 -23.25 -8.26
N ASN A 100 6.45 -22.34 -8.71
CA ASN A 100 6.59 -21.62 -9.98
C ASN A 100 7.24 -20.26 -9.82
N TYR A 101 7.55 -19.89 -8.59
CA TYR A 101 8.14 -18.62 -8.22
C TYR A 101 7.32 -17.36 -8.55
N ASP A 102 5.99 -17.47 -8.60
CA ASP A 102 5.10 -16.40 -9.06
C ASP A 102 4.03 -16.03 -8.03
N HIS A 103 4.31 -16.29 -6.75
CA HIS A 103 3.33 -16.10 -5.68
C HIS A 103 3.06 -14.63 -5.35
N SER A 104 1.78 -14.28 -5.27
CA SER A 104 1.31 -12.96 -4.85
C SER A 104 0.53 -13.03 -3.53
N TRP A 105 0.55 -11.90 -2.82
CA TRP A 105 -0.16 -11.68 -1.57
C TRP A 105 -1.18 -10.56 -1.74
N PHE A 106 -2.41 -10.81 -1.33
CA PHE A 106 -3.42 -9.77 -1.19
C PHE A 106 -3.47 -9.32 0.28
N LEU A 107 -2.89 -8.16 0.57
CA LEU A 107 -2.74 -7.64 1.93
C LEU A 107 -3.85 -6.65 2.28
N MET A 108 -4.32 -6.75 3.52
CA MET A 108 -5.37 -5.88 4.03
C MET A 108 -5.37 -5.81 5.56
N PHE A 109 -5.93 -4.73 6.09
CA PHE A 109 -6.32 -4.64 7.50
C PHE A 109 -7.77 -5.11 7.68
N ASP A 110 -8.06 -5.84 8.76
CA ASP A 110 -9.40 -6.32 9.07
C ASP A 110 -10.41 -5.17 9.21
N LYS A 111 -11.69 -5.42 8.88
CA LYS A 111 -12.79 -4.44 9.00
C LYS A 111 -13.03 -3.95 10.44
N LYS A 112 -12.55 -4.65 11.45
CA LYS A 112 -12.61 -4.27 12.86
C LYS A 112 -11.24 -3.92 13.46
N PHE A 113 -10.22 -3.73 12.62
CA PHE A 113 -8.88 -3.38 13.09
C PHE A 113 -8.90 -2.09 13.93
N SER A 114 -8.39 -2.18 15.15
CA SER A 114 -8.33 -1.07 16.10
C SER A 114 -7.02 -1.03 16.90
N SER A 115 -6.05 -1.88 16.56
CA SER A 115 -4.76 -1.93 17.26
C SER A 115 -3.87 -0.75 16.87
N THR A 116 -3.04 -0.30 17.81
CA THR A 116 -1.95 0.64 17.49
C THR A 116 -0.88 -0.08 16.66
N ILE A 117 -0.45 0.54 15.57
CA ILE A 117 0.64 0.04 14.72
C ILE A 117 1.95 0.09 15.53
N PRO A 118 2.70 -1.01 15.66
CA PRO A 118 3.94 -1.04 16.43
C PRO A 118 5.10 -0.39 15.67
N SER A 119 6.09 0.16 16.39
CA SER A 119 7.24 0.87 15.80
C SER A 119 8.14 -0.01 14.92
N TRP A 120 8.03 -1.33 15.01
CA TRP A 120 8.77 -2.26 14.16
C TRP A 120 8.07 -2.54 12.82
N PHE A 121 6.78 -2.19 12.69
CA PHE A 121 5.99 -2.44 11.48
C PHE A 121 6.52 -1.74 10.21
N PRO A 122 7.13 -0.53 10.27
CA PRO A 122 7.68 0.14 9.09
C PRO A 122 8.68 -0.72 8.31
N LYS A 123 9.44 -1.58 8.99
CA LYS A 123 10.35 -2.53 8.31
C LYS A 123 9.60 -3.46 7.37
N LEU A 124 8.44 -3.98 7.79
CA LEU A 124 7.58 -4.79 6.93
C LEU A 124 6.98 -3.96 5.80
N TRP A 125 6.56 -2.73 6.12
CA TRP A 125 5.96 -1.79 5.18
C TRP A 125 6.92 -1.39 4.06
N GLU A 126 8.20 -1.18 4.34
CA GLU A 126 9.22 -0.86 3.34
C GLU A 126 9.37 -1.97 2.29
N MET A 127 9.17 -3.23 2.68
CA MET A 127 9.26 -4.39 1.78
C MET A 127 7.94 -4.68 1.06
N PHE A 128 6.81 -4.66 1.77
CA PHE A 128 5.53 -5.18 1.23
C PHE A 128 4.43 -4.13 1.12
N GLY A 129 4.67 -2.91 1.60
CA GLY A 129 3.71 -1.82 1.64
C GLY A 129 3.69 -1.01 0.34
N PRO A 130 2.54 -0.43 -0.02
CA PRO A 130 2.42 0.43 -1.19
C PRO A 130 3.17 1.75 -1.01
N ILE A 131 3.61 2.27 -2.15
CA ILE A 131 4.20 3.60 -2.31
C ILE A 131 3.20 4.53 -3.01
N PRO A 132 3.26 5.86 -2.80
CA PRO A 132 2.29 6.78 -3.42
C PRO A 132 2.16 6.63 -4.94
N GLN A 133 3.25 6.29 -5.63
CA GLN A 133 3.33 6.25 -7.09
C GLN A 133 2.48 5.14 -7.72
N ILE A 134 2.15 4.08 -6.97
CA ILE A 134 1.31 3.00 -7.50
C ILE A 134 -0.19 3.31 -7.46
N PHE A 135 -0.59 4.38 -6.74
CA PHE A 135 -1.98 4.80 -6.71
C PHE A 135 -2.36 5.51 -8.02
N PRO A 136 -3.62 5.38 -8.47
CA PRO A 136 -4.12 6.21 -9.56
C PRO A 136 -4.12 7.69 -9.15
N GLU A 137 -3.93 8.60 -10.12
CA GLU A 137 -3.74 10.05 -9.89
C GLU A 137 -4.80 10.67 -8.94
N PRO A 138 -6.12 10.40 -9.08
CA PRO A 138 -7.11 10.96 -8.15
C PRO A 138 -6.89 10.54 -6.69
N LEU A 139 -6.38 9.33 -6.45
CA LEU A 139 -6.09 8.84 -5.11
C LEU A 139 -4.76 9.39 -4.59
N GLN A 140 -3.78 9.66 -5.47
CA GLN A 140 -2.57 10.39 -5.08
C GLN A 140 -2.92 11.80 -4.60
N ASP A 141 -3.82 12.49 -5.29
CA ASP A 141 -4.32 13.82 -4.91
C ASP A 141 -5.00 13.78 -3.54
N ALA A 142 -5.87 12.79 -3.33
CA ALA A 142 -6.52 12.56 -2.05
C ALA A 142 -5.50 12.25 -0.94
N LEU A 143 -4.45 11.49 -1.24
CA LEU A 143 -3.36 11.21 -0.30
C LEU A 143 -2.59 12.49 0.06
N ARG A 144 -2.28 13.36 -0.91
CA ARG A 144 -1.63 14.67 -0.64
C ARG A 144 -2.53 15.54 0.24
N TYR A 145 -3.82 15.60 -0.06
CA TYR A 145 -4.80 16.33 0.73
C TYR A 145 -4.90 15.78 2.16
N PHE A 146 -5.08 14.46 2.30
CA PHE A 146 -5.09 13.76 3.59
C PHE A 146 -3.83 14.09 4.40
N SER A 147 -2.65 13.98 3.79
CA SER A 147 -1.36 14.25 4.45
C SER A 147 -1.24 15.68 4.99
N SER A 148 -1.86 16.66 4.32
CA SER A 148 -1.85 18.06 4.76
C SER A 148 -2.81 18.35 5.92
N ARG A 149 -3.79 17.47 6.17
CA ARG A 149 -4.86 17.68 7.15
C ARG A 149 -4.78 16.73 8.34
N PHE A 150 -4.30 15.51 8.11
CA PHE A 150 -4.21 14.48 9.11
C PHE A 150 -3.17 14.85 10.17
N GLN A 151 -3.59 14.84 11.43
CA GLN A 151 -2.71 15.06 12.57
C GLN A 151 -2.44 13.74 13.25
N ALA A 152 -1.26 13.17 13.00
CA ALA A 152 -0.83 11.97 13.68
C ALA A 152 -0.53 12.26 15.16
N SER A 153 -0.75 11.26 16.01
CA SER A 153 -0.20 11.30 17.38
C SER A 153 1.34 11.30 17.35
N THR A 154 1.99 11.59 18.47
CA THR A 154 3.45 11.55 18.59
C THR A 154 4.03 10.20 18.16
N HIS A 155 3.35 9.09 18.46
CA HIS A 155 3.76 7.76 17.99
C HIS A 155 3.44 7.57 16.50
N GLY A 156 2.32 8.10 16.04
CA GLY A 156 1.89 7.96 14.64
C GLY A 156 2.74 8.74 13.65
N SER A 157 3.38 9.84 14.05
CA SER A 157 4.15 10.70 13.15
C SER A 157 5.41 10.04 12.58
N GLN A 158 5.87 8.93 13.16
CA GLN A 158 6.97 8.13 12.64
C GLN A 158 6.58 7.28 11.41
N PHE A 159 5.29 7.21 11.08
CA PHE A 159 4.76 6.40 10.00
C PHE A 159 4.38 7.27 8.79
N PRO A 160 4.54 6.75 7.55
CA PRO A 160 4.19 7.50 6.36
C PRO A 160 2.67 7.72 6.28
N ALA A 161 2.24 8.85 5.75
CA ALA A 161 0.82 9.21 5.66
C ALA A 161 -0.01 8.19 4.87
N ILE A 162 0.59 7.54 3.86
CA ILE A 162 -0.06 6.47 3.11
C ILE A 162 -0.46 5.27 3.99
N LEU A 163 0.35 4.91 4.99
CA LEU A 163 0.01 3.84 5.93
C LEU A 163 -1.21 4.23 6.78
N HIS A 164 -1.27 5.47 7.27
CA HIS A 164 -2.43 5.98 8.01
C HIS A 164 -3.69 5.97 7.16
N MET A 165 -3.61 6.49 5.93
CA MET A 165 -4.74 6.50 4.99
C MET A 165 -5.24 5.08 4.72
N ILE A 166 -4.33 4.13 4.48
CA ILE A 166 -4.67 2.74 4.19
C ILE A 166 -5.37 2.06 5.38
N VAL A 167 -4.89 2.28 6.60
CA VAL A 167 -5.50 1.71 7.81
C VAL A 167 -6.86 2.34 8.10
N MET A 168 -6.98 3.67 7.94
CA MET A 168 -8.23 4.40 8.17
C MET A 168 -9.33 4.00 7.18
N TYR A 169 -8.99 3.92 5.89
CA TYR A 169 -9.96 3.67 4.82
C TYR A 169 -10.02 2.22 4.35
N ARG A 170 -9.29 1.32 5.01
CA ARG A 170 -9.24 -0.13 4.71
C ARG A 170 -8.96 -0.39 3.25
N ILE A 171 -7.92 0.28 2.78
CA ILE A 171 -7.42 0.12 1.43
C ILE A 171 -6.63 -1.20 1.38
N HIS A 172 -6.88 -1.99 0.36
CA HIS A 172 -6.18 -3.26 0.14
C HIS A 172 -5.14 -3.09 -0.95
N TRP A 173 -4.09 -3.91 -0.93
CA TRP A 173 -3.04 -3.86 -1.93
C TRP A 173 -2.49 -5.25 -2.21
N ILE A 174 -1.82 -5.40 -3.35
CA ILE A 174 -1.16 -6.63 -3.74
C ILE A 174 0.34 -6.43 -3.58
N SER A 175 1.02 -7.40 -2.98
CA SER A 175 2.47 -7.45 -2.99
C SER A 175 2.95 -8.81 -3.47
N MET A 176 4.06 -8.81 -4.18
CA MET A 176 4.82 -10.00 -4.53
C MET A 176 6.30 -9.67 -4.38
N TRP A 177 7.14 -10.69 -4.38
CA TRP A 177 8.58 -10.51 -4.41
C TRP A 177 9.19 -11.58 -5.30
N ASN A 178 10.28 -11.24 -5.96
CA ASN A 178 11.02 -12.15 -6.84
C ASN A 178 12.52 -12.03 -6.61
N TYR A 179 13.26 -13.00 -7.11
CA TYR A 179 14.72 -12.92 -7.13
C TYR A 179 15.21 -12.18 -8.37
N THR A 180 16.15 -11.29 -8.17
CA THR A 180 16.91 -10.64 -9.24
C THR A 180 18.40 -10.84 -9.00
N ILE A 181 19.18 -10.76 -10.07
CA ILE A 181 20.64 -10.80 -9.99
C ILE A 181 21.13 -9.37 -10.21
N ASN A 182 21.63 -8.76 -9.14
CA ASN A 182 22.22 -7.42 -9.19
C ASN A 182 23.70 -7.53 -8.83
N ASN A 183 24.60 -7.10 -9.73
CA ASN A 183 26.05 -7.15 -9.50
C ASN A 183 26.57 -8.53 -9.05
N ASN A 184 26.07 -9.61 -9.66
CA ASN A 184 26.36 -11.01 -9.29
C ASN A 184 25.92 -11.43 -7.87
N LEU A 185 25.10 -10.61 -7.19
CA LEU A 185 24.45 -10.95 -5.94
C LEU A 185 22.98 -11.29 -6.19
N LEU A 186 22.49 -12.29 -5.46
CA LEU A 186 21.09 -12.68 -5.49
C LEU A 186 20.31 -11.77 -4.53
N ASP A 187 19.55 -10.84 -5.09
CA ASP A 187 18.71 -9.90 -4.35
C ASP A 187 17.24 -10.30 -4.42
N ARG A 188 16.45 -9.77 -3.48
CA ARG A 188 14.99 -9.81 -3.59
C ARG A 188 14.50 -8.46 -4.05
N GLU A 189 13.79 -8.48 -5.16
CA GLU A 189 13.00 -7.36 -5.63
C GLU A 189 11.58 -7.48 -5.10
N PHE A 190 11.08 -6.41 -4.49
CA PHE A 190 9.73 -6.33 -3.98
C PHE A 190 8.88 -5.49 -4.90
N LEU A 191 7.70 -6.01 -5.19
CA LEU A 191 6.79 -5.44 -6.17
C LEU A 191 5.44 -5.26 -5.52
N VAL A 192 4.87 -4.08 -5.69
CA VAL A 192 3.60 -3.74 -5.10
C VAL A 192 2.71 -3.16 -6.17
N LYS A 193 1.47 -3.64 -6.21
CA LYS A 193 0.42 -3.14 -7.09
C LYS A 193 -0.78 -2.70 -6.28
N TRP A 194 -1.42 -1.66 -6.79
CA TRP A 194 -2.74 -1.21 -6.36
C TRP A 194 -3.81 -2.26 -6.70
N TRP A 195 -4.98 -2.21 -6.02
CA TRP A 195 -6.17 -3.01 -6.33
C TRP A 195 -7.16 -2.28 -7.24
N ASP A 196 -7.16 -2.56 -8.55
CA ASP A 196 -7.93 -1.81 -9.56
C ASP A 196 -9.45 -1.89 -9.38
N SER A 197 -9.97 -2.96 -8.76
CA SER A 197 -11.40 -3.09 -8.48
C SER A 197 -11.85 -2.31 -7.23
N LEU A 198 -10.97 -1.52 -6.61
CA LEU A 198 -11.34 -0.68 -5.47
C LEU A 198 -12.15 0.54 -5.94
N LYS A 199 -13.25 0.82 -5.23
CA LYS A 199 -14.11 1.97 -5.49
C LYS A 199 -13.45 3.26 -4.98
N ILE A 200 -12.48 3.78 -5.74
CA ILE A 200 -11.66 4.95 -5.39
C ILE A 200 -12.53 6.16 -5.02
N ASP A 201 -13.61 6.41 -5.76
CA ASP A 201 -14.53 7.52 -5.50
C ASP A 201 -15.12 7.46 -4.09
N GLN A 202 -15.38 6.27 -3.55
CA GLN A 202 -15.92 6.13 -2.19
C GLN A 202 -14.88 6.56 -1.15
N ILE A 203 -13.61 6.22 -1.37
CA ILE A 203 -12.50 6.59 -0.48
C ILE A 203 -12.27 8.09 -0.55
N ILE A 204 -12.16 8.67 -1.75
CA ILE A 204 -11.96 10.11 -1.93
C ILE A 204 -13.09 10.91 -1.27
N ASN A 205 -14.34 10.51 -1.50
CA ASN A 205 -15.49 11.13 -0.86
C ASN A 205 -15.44 11.02 0.66
N GLN A 206 -14.97 9.88 1.21
CA GLN A 206 -14.84 9.72 2.65
C GLN A 206 -13.71 10.61 3.22
N VAL A 207 -12.57 10.70 2.53
CA VAL A 207 -11.47 11.62 2.91
C VAL A 207 -11.98 13.06 2.99
N HIS A 208 -12.75 13.53 2.01
CA HIS A 208 -13.31 14.88 2.04
C HIS A 208 -14.41 15.08 3.09
N LYS A 209 -15.13 14.03 3.47
CA LYS A 209 -16.10 14.09 4.59
C LYS A 209 -15.40 14.19 5.94
N ASP A 210 -14.34 13.42 6.14
CA ASP A 210 -13.59 13.39 7.40
C ASP A 210 -12.74 14.66 7.57
N PHE A 211 -12.24 15.21 6.46
CA PHE A 211 -11.42 16.41 6.40
C PHE A 211 -12.07 17.44 5.46
N PRO A 212 -13.18 18.09 5.87
CA PRO A 212 -13.85 19.05 5.02
C PRO A 212 -12.91 20.22 4.69
N PRO A 213 -12.88 20.68 3.42
CA PRO A 213 -12.09 21.83 3.06
C PRO A 213 -12.55 23.04 3.88
N PRO A 214 -11.63 23.95 4.26
CA PRO A 214 -12.00 25.14 4.99
C PRO A 214 -13.04 25.89 4.16
N VAL A 215 -14.21 26.12 4.75
CA VAL A 215 -15.26 26.95 4.14
C VAL A 215 -14.59 28.28 3.80
N GLN A 216 -14.52 28.61 2.51
CA GLN A 216 -14.20 29.96 2.08
C GLN A 216 -15.30 30.85 2.66
N ARG A 217 -15.08 31.39 3.85
CA ARG A 217 -15.88 32.52 4.33
C ARG A 217 -15.61 33.59 3.29
N ALA A 218 -16.64 33.95 2.53
CA ALA A 218 -16.59 35.16 1.72
C ALA A 218 -16.33 36.31 2.71
N ILE A 219 -15.06 36.68 2.88
CA ILE A 219 -14.72 37.89 3.60
C ILE A 219 -15.19 38.99 2.66
N ALA A 220 -16.32 39.60 3.00
CA ALA A 220 -16.74 40.86 2.39
C ALA A 220 -15.68 41.92 2.76
N TYR A 221 -14.59 41.97 2.00
CA TYR A 221 -13.60 43.04 2.09
C TYR A 221 -14.19 44.28 1.43
N ASN A 222 -14.89 45.09 2.23
CA ASN A 222 -14.95 46.52 1.98
C ASN A 222 -13.59 47.12 2.37
N THR A 223 -12.62 47.07 1.47
CA THR A 223 -11.47 47.97 1.55
C THR A 223 -10.92 48.28 0.16
N ARG A 224 -11.28 49.47 -0.30
CA ARG A 224 -10.65 50.20 -1.39
C ARG A 224 -9.19 50.48 -1.01
N SER A 225 -8.24 49.79 -1.62
CA SER A 225 -6.86 50.26 -1.83
C SER A 225 -6.18 49.41 -2.90
N GLN A 226 -5.67 50.09 -3.92
CA GLN A 226 -5.12 49.55 -5.15
C GLN A 226 -3.75 48.89 -4.91
N SER A 227 -3.59 47.66 -5.39
CA SER A 227 -2.31 47.14 -5.87
C SER A 227 -2.56 46.14 -7.00
N SER A 228 -2.00 46.44 -8.16
CA SER A 228 -2.13 45.74 -9.43
C SER A 228 -1.49 44.34 -9.38
N LEU A 229 -2.31 43.30 -9.54
CA LEU A 229 -2.11 42.22 -10.55
C LEU A 229 -3.07 41.03 -10.47
N ASP A 230 -4.12 41.02 -9.63
CA ASP A 230 -5.10 39.92 -9.64
C ASP A 230 -6.55 40.42 -9.71
N SER A 231 -7.19 40.23 -10.86
CA SER A 231 -8.61 39.84 -10.99
C SER A 231 -9.09 39.93 -12.45
N ILE A 232 -8.99 38.82 -13.18
CA ILE A 232 -9.85 38.65 -14.35
C ILE A 232 -11.25 38.33 -13.81
N GLN A 233 -12.04 39.38 -13.53
CA GLN A 233 -13.48 39.23 -13.29
C GLN A 233 -14.16 38.82 -14.61
N ILE A 234 -14.76 37.63 -14.61
CA ILE A 234 -15.49 37.07 -15.77
C ILE A 234 -16.97 37.50 -15.76
N ALA A 235 -17.48 38.04 -14.64
CA ALA A 235 -18.87 38.49 -14.54
C ALA A 235 -19.09 39.80 -15.32
N GLY A 236 -19.98 39.77 -16.32
CA GLY A 236 -20.43 40.95 -17.08
C GLY A 236 -19.76 41.20 -18.43
N LYS A 237 -18.85 40.32 -18.89
CA LYS A 237 -18.16 40.48 -20.19
C LYS A 237 -19.03 40.06 -21.36
N SER A 238 -18.91 40.79 -22.47
CA SER A 238 -19.61 40.46 -23.72
C SER A 238 -19.03 39.19 -24.35
N SER A 239 -19.82 38.50 -25.18
CA SER A 239 -19.38 37.27 -25.87
C SER A 239 -18.10 37.46 -26.71
N LYS A 240 -17.84 38.69 -27.18
CA LYS A 240 -16.64 39.01 -27.96
C LYS A 240 -15.39 39.06 -27.08
N GLU A 241 -15.46 39.68 -25.91
CA GLU A 241 -14.34 39.80 -24.98
C GLU A 241 -13.94 38.46 -24.36
N LEU A 242 -14.90 37.54 -24.18
CA LEU A 242 -14.60 36.17 -23.73
C LEU A 242 -13.86 35.35 -24.78
N LYS A 243 -14.15 35.57 -26.08
CA LYS A 243 -13.43 34.91 -27.18
C LYS A 243 -11.99 35.42 -27.29
N ASP A 244 -11.78 36.71 -27.13
CA ASP A 244 -10.44 37.31 -27.17
C ASP A 244 -9.58 36.82 -26.00
N LEU A 245 -10.16 36.69 -24.80
CA LEU A 245 -9.49 36.10 -23.62
C LEU A 245 -9.13 34.63 -23.82
N ALA A 246 -10.04 33.83 -24.41
CA ALA A 246 -9.77 32.43 -24.70
C ALA A 246 -8.64 32.26 -25.71
N GLN A 247 -8.58 33.11 -26.74
CA GLN A 247 -7.47 33.12 -27.70
C GLN A 247 -6.13 33.49 -27.06
N GLN A 248 -6.14 34.46 -26.15
CA GLN A 248 -4.92 34.91 -25.48
C GLN A 248 -4.35 33.84 -24.53
N LEU A 249 -5.21 33.13 -23.80
CA LEU A 249 -4.82 32.00 -22.94
C LEU A 249 -4.31 30.81 -23.77
N PHE A 250 -4.93 30.54 -24.92
CA PHE A 250 -4.49 29.49 -25.82
C PHE A 250 -3.06 29.76 -26.33
N LEU A 251 -2.76 31.00 -26.73
CA LEU A 251 -1.43 31.41 -27.17
C LEU A 251 -0.37 31.28 -26.06
N GLN A 252 -0.71 31.62 -24.82
CA GLN A 252 0.20 31.41 -23.67
C GLN A 252 0.46 29.92 -23.40
N SER A 253 -0.54 29.06 -23.54
CA SER A 253 -0.37 27.61 -23.32
C SER A 253 0.55 26.96 -24.36
N GLU A 254 0.53 27.44 -25.61
CA GLU A 254 1.41 26.94 -26.67
C GLU A 254 2.86 27.40 -26.47
N GLN A 255 3.07 28.59 -25.88
CA GLN A 255 4.42 29.05 -25.50
C GLN A 255 5.02 28.18 -24.38
N LEU A 256 4.23 27.82 -23.36
CA LEU A 256 4.68 26.96 -22.25
C LEU A 256 5.01 25.52 -22.69
N LYS A 257 4.23 24.94 -23.62
CA LYS A 257 4.53 23.60 -24.19
C LYS A 257 5.83 23.55 -25.00
N SER A 258 6.24 24.68 -25.57
CA SER A 258 7.51 24.77 -26.32
C SER A 258 8.74 24.76 -25.41
N GLU A 259 8.58 25.16 -24.14
CA GLU A 259 9.64 25.13 -23.13
C GLU A 259 9.78 23.76 -22.46
N GLU A 260 8.68 23.00 -22.25
CA GLU A 260 8.72 21.65 -21.66
C GLU A 260 9.41 20.59 -22.52
N LYS A 261 9.45 20.75 -23.86
CA LYS A 261 10.13 19.80 -24.76
C LYS A 261 11.66 19.76 -24.62
N ASN A 262 12.25 20.66 -23.83
CA ASN A 262 13.71 20.76 -23.65
C ASN A 262 14.23 20.15 -22.34
N SER A 263 13.42 19.39 -21.58
CA SER A 263 13.85 18.78 -20.29
C SER A 263 13.80 17.24 -20.31
N PRO A 264 14.85 16.49 -19.89
CA PRO A 264 14.98 15.05 -20.17
C PRO A 264 14.32 14.09 -19.17
N THR A 265 13.56 14.55 -18.17
CA THR A 265 13.29 13.75 -16.96
C THR A 265 12.06 12.83 -17.00
N SER A 266 11.26 12.78 -18.09
CA SER A 266 9.99 12.02 -18.09
C SER A 266 10.06 10.57 -18.59
N LEU A 267 11.17 10.15 -19.19
CA LEU A 267 11.27 8.83 -19.83
C LEU A 267 11.44 7.67 -18.82
N GLU A 268 12.18 7.85 -17.74
CA GLU A 268 12.50 6.77 -16.78
C GLU A 268 11.31 6.29 -15.95
N ALA A 269 10.39 7.20 -15.57
CA ALA A 269 9.21 6.86 -14.79
C ALA A 269 8.17 6.04 -15.57
N SER A 270 8.14 6.19 -16.89
CA SER A 270 7.23 5.42 -17.75
C SER A 270 7.68 3.95 -17.85
N VAL A 271 8.99 3.72 -18.00
CA VAL A 271 9.56 2.37 -18.20
C VAL A 271 9.38 1.49 -16.95
N SER A 272 9.54 2.05 -15.75
CA SER A 272 9.33 1.30 -14.50
C SER A 272 7.87 0.85 -14.32
N HIS A 273 6.91 1.69 -14.71
CA HIS A 273 5.48 1.38 -14.61
C HIS A 273 5.06 0.28 -15.59
N TYR A 274 5.63 0.25 -16.80
CA TYR A 274 5.40 -0.81 -17.79
C TYR A 274 6.02 -2.15 -17.38
N LEU A 275 7.25 -2.15 -16.86
CA LEU A 275 7.94 -3.37 -16.42
C LEU A 275 7.22 -4.01 -15.23
N ASN A 276 6.80 -3.20 -14.26
CA ASN A 276 5.98 -3.64 -13.14
C ASN A 276 4.63 -4.19 -13.61
N ASN A 277 4.01 -3.65 -14.66
CA ASN A 277 2.76 -4.21 -15.16
C ASN A 277 2.94 -5.58 -15.81
N LEU A 278 4.01 -5.78 -16.57
CA LEU A 278 4.30 -7.02 -17.30
C LEU A 278 4.65 -8.19 -16.37
N LEU A 279 5.40 -7.95 -15.27
CA LEU A 279 5.80 -9.02 -14.36
C LEU A 279 4.61 -9.64 -13.61
N PHE A 280 3.56 -8.84 -13.37
CA PHE A 280 2.33 -9.32 -12.74
C PHE A 280 1.37 -10.00 -13.73
N GLN A 281 1.43 -9.66 -15.03
CA GLN A 281 0.68 -10.42 -16.04
C GLN A 281 1.17 -11.86 -16.18
N ASN A 282 2.44 -12.11 -15.86
CA ASN A 282 3.04 -13.44 -15.82
C ASN A 282 2.95 -14.10 -14.43
N SER A 283 2.57 -13.36 -13.39
CA SER A 283 2.30 -13.93 -12.07
C SER A 283 0.84 -14.32 -11.97
N GLN A 284 0.46 -15.07 -10.93
CA GLN A 284 -0.95 -15.38 -10.70
C GLN A 284 -1.68 -14.09 -10.31
N ASP A 285 -2.09 -13.37 -11.34
CA ASP A 285 -2.75 -12.10 -11.22
C ASP A 285 -4.11 -12.34 -10.55
N PRO A 286 -4.33 -11.86 -9.32
CA PRO A 286 -5.62 -11.97 -8.67
C PRO A 286 -6.78 -11.35 -9.47
N TYR A 287 -6.53 -10.58 -10.54
CA TYR A 287 -7.56 -10.01 -11.41
C TYR A 287 -8.27 -11.01 -12.34
N ASP A 288 -7.61 -12.10 -12.76
CA ASP A 288 -8.11 -12.97 -13.84
C ASP A 288 -9.29 -13.90 -13.45
N GLY A 289 -9.84 -13.76 -12.23
CA GLY A 289 -10.81 -14.71 -11.65
C GLY A 289 -12.15 -14.14 -11.18
N TYR A 290 -12.39 -12.83 -11.30
CA TYR A 290 -13.57 -12.17 -10.73
C TYR A 290 -14.68 -11.92 -11.76
N ASN A 291 -15.75 -12.72 -11.65
CA ASN A 291 -17.12 -12.23 -11.88
C ASN A 291 -17.58 -11.62 -10.56
N LEU A 292 -17.76 -10.30 -10.55
CA LEU A 292 -18.19 -9.49 -9.42
C LEU A 292 -19.72 -9.54 -9.31
N ASP A 293 -20.26 -10.59 -8.71
CA ASP A 293 -21.64 -10.65 -8.21
C ASP A 293 -21.76 -11.83 -7.25
N SER A 294 -21.14 -11.72 -6.06
CA SER A 294 -21.50 -12.47 -4.85
C SER A 294 -20.77 -11.85 -3.66
N ASP A 295 -21.58 -11.33 -2.74
CA ASP A 295 -21.31 -10.77 -1.40
C ASP A 295 -20.95 -9.27 -1.27
#